data_AF-A0A842NTA5-F1
#
_entry.id   AF-A0A842NTA5-F1
#
_cell.length_a   1.000
_cell.length_b   1.000
_cell.length_c   1.000
_cell.angle_alpha   90.00
_cell.angle_beta   90.00
_cell.angle_gamma   90.00
#
_symmetry.space_group_name_H-M   'P 1'
#
loop_
_entity.id
_entity.type
_entity.pdbx_description
1 polymer ?
#
loop_
_entity_poly.entity_id
_entity_poly.type
_entity_poly.pdbx_seq_one_letter_code
_entity_poly.pdbx_strand_id
1 'polypeptide(L)'
;MKFDEFWTRLDELLSSKIDFVTIHDKVPFEAKKAIDAIRIDSDTITTPRVIPKEEFVKVYRSSLDYLESERFHPGNYSKISQNASYIVTLFDHIMNQR
;
A
#
# COMPACT_ATOMS: atom_id res chain seq x y z
N MET A 1 14.31 7.44 -0.94
CA MET A 1 14.01 6.31 -0.03
C MET A 1 14.35 5.01 -0.72
N LYS A 2 14.90 4.00 -0.02
CA LYS A 2 15.04 2.61 -0.54
C LYS A 2 13.82 1.76 -0.15
N PHE A 3 13.62 0.60 -0.78
CA PHE A 3 12.48 -0.27 -0.43
C PHE A 3 12.54 -0.76 1.02
N ASP A 4 13.71 -1.14 1.54
CA ASP A 4 13.81 -1.61 2.93
C ASP A 4 13.46 -0.51 3.93
N GLU A 5 13.81 0.75 3.62
CA GLU A 5 13.41 1.90 4.42
C GLU A 5 11.90 2.13 4.37
N PHE A 6 11.29 2.02 3.18
CA PHE A 6 9.83 2.04 3.03
C PHE A 6 9.18 0.95 3.88
N TRP A 7 9.69 -0.28 3.80
CA TRP A 7 9.12 -1.43 4.49
C TRP A 7 9.20 -1.28 6.02
N THR A 8 10.33 -0.79 6.54
CA THR A 8 10.48 -0.49 7.96
C THR A 8 9.50 0.59 8.42
N ARG A 9 9.37 1.69 7.68
CA ARG A 9 8.41 2.75 8.03
C ARG A 9 6.96 2.28 7.95
N LEU A 10 6.65 1.40 7.01
CA LEU A 10 5.34 0.77 6.93
C LEU A 10 5.07 -0.10 8.16
N ASP A 11 6.03 -0.92 8.57
CA ASP A 11 5.91 -1.73 9.80
C ASP A 11 5.68 -0.86 11.05
N GLU A 12 6.37 0.28 11.16
CA GLU A 12 6.18 1.26 12.24
C GLU A 12 4.79 1.91 12.19
N LEU A 13 4.35 2.33 10.99
CA LEU A 13 3.04 2.92 10.77
C LEU A 13 1.92 1.97 11.21
N LEU A 14 2.03 0.70 10.83
CA LEU A 14 1.03 -0.33 11.14
C LEU A 14 1.08 -0.82 12.58
N SER A 15 2.12 -0.45 13.35
CA SER A 15 2.16 -0.68 14.79
C SER A 15 1.26 0.31 15.55
N SER A 16 0.86 1.40 14.89
CA SER A 16 -0.15 2.34 15.38
C SER A 16 -1.54 1.94 14.89
N LYS A 17 -2.58 2.20 15.69
CA LYS A 17 -3.96 1.97 15.25
C LYS A 17 -4.39 3.12 14.33
N ILE A 18 -4.24 2.92 13.02
CA ILE A 18 -4.55 3.91 11.97
C ILE A 18 -5.57 3.30 11.01
N ASP A 19 -6.63 4.06 10.73
CA ASP A 19 -7.60 3.76 9.69
C ASP A 19 -7.14 4.39 8.37
N PHE A 20 -7.21 3.64 7.28
CA PHE A 20 -6.80 4.10 5.96
C PHE A 20 -8.01 4.24 5.04
N VAL A 21 -7.87 5.09 4.02
CA VAL A 21 -8.88 5.29 2.98
C VAL A 21 -8.20 5.25 1.61
N THR A 22 -8.66 4.40 0.70
CA THR A 22 -8.06 4.29 -0.63
C THR A 22 -8.11 5.63 -1.37
N ILE A 23 -7.06 5.95 -2.13
CA ILE A 23 -6.92 7.29 -2.73
C ILE A 23 -8.05 7.61 -3.71
N HIS A 24 -8.37 6.66 -4.60
CA HIS A 24 -9.30 6.86 -5.70
C HIS A 24 -10.75 6.58 -5.28
N ASP A 25 -11.03 5.35 -4.83
CA ASP A 25 -12.39 4.87 -4.58
C ASP A 25 -12.93 5.27 -3.19
N LYS A 26 -12.09 5.90 -2.36
CA LYS A 26 -12.42 6.35 -1.00
C LYS A 26 -12.97 5.23 -0.11
N VAL A 27 -12.45 4.02 -0.30
CA VAL A 27 -12.85 2.84 0.46
C VAL A 27 -12.05 2.78 1.75
N PRO A 28 -12.69 2.76 2.93
CA PRO A 28 -11.99 2.57 4.20
C PRO A 28 -11.45 1.14 4.32
N PHE A 29 -10.28 1.02 4.95
CA PHE A 29 -9.66 -0.26 5.25
C PHE A 29 -8.72 -0.17 6.46
N GLU A 30 -8.56 -1.29 7.14
CA GLU A 30 -7.51 -1.52 8.13
C GLU A 30 -6.36 -2.29 7.48
N ALA A 31 -5.14 -1.93 7.83
CA ALA A 31 -3.94 -2.68 7.46
C ALA A 31 -3.23 -3.18 8.71
N LYS A 32 -2.82 -4.44 8.70
CA LYS A 32 -2.14 -5.11 9.83
C LYS A 32 -0.94 -5.89 9.33
N LYS A 33 0.11 -5.90 10.14
CA LYS A 33 1.30 -6.71 9.86
C LYS A 33 0.96 -8.21 9.87
N ALA A 34 1.47 -8.92 8.88
CA ALA A 34 1.51 -10.38 8.81
C ALA A 34 2.96 -10.84 8.54
N ILE A 35 3.22 -12.15 8.57
CA ILE A 35 4.55 -12.70 8.29
C ILE A 35 4.89 -12.44 6.82
N ASP A 36 5.92 -11.61 6.56
CA ASP A 36 6.35 -11.16 5.24
C ASP A 36 5.22 -10.66 4.32
N ALA A 37 4.18 -10.08 4.93
CA ALA A 37 2.98 -9.65 4.24
C ALA A 37 2.24 -8.58 5.04
N ILE A 38 1.31 -7.89 4.38
CA ILE A 38 0.33 -7.01 5.03
C ILE A 38 -1.06 -7.60 4.82
N ARG A 39 -1.79 -7.78 5.92
CA ARG A 39 -3.20 -8.14 5.90
C ARG A 39 -4.05 -6.87 5.77
N ILE A 40 -4.98 -6.87 4.83
CA ILE A 40 -5.97 -5.82 4.62
C ILE A 40 -7.35 -6.37 4.98
N ASP A 41 -8.02 -5.67 5.87
CA ASP A 41 -9.43 -5.88 6.21
C ASP A 41 -10.21 -4.63 5.74
N SER A 42 -11.33 -4.80 5.03
CA SER A 42 -12.18 -3.68 4.58
C SER A 42 -13.63 -4.13 4.53
N ASP A 43 -14.56 -3.22 4.82
CA ASP A 43 -16.00 -3.51 4.80
C ASP A 43 -16.51 -3.93 3.41
N THR A 44 -15.77 -3.60 2.37
CA THR A 44 -16.11 -3.91 0.97
C THR A 44 -15.63 -5.29 0.52
N ILE A 45 -14.80 -5.97 1.31
CA ILE A 45 -14.27 -7.31 0.99
C ILE A 45 -14.76 -8.33 2.03
N THR A 46 -15.32 -9.44 1.56
CA THR A 46 -15.82 -10.51 2.44
C THR A 46 -14.71 -11.35 3.04
N THR A 47 -13.53 -11.38 2.40
CA THR A 47 -12.36 -12.11 2.87
C THR A 47 -11.17 -11.16 2.97
N PRO A 48 -10.46 -11.14 4.12
CA PRO A 48 -9.26 -10.35 4.28
C PRO A 48 -8.22 -10.70 3.21
N ARG A 49 -7.56 -9.69 2.67
CA ARG A 49 -6.49 -9.89 1.68
C ARG A 49 -5.15 -9.94 2.38
N VAL A 50 -4.35 -10.95 2.10
CA VAL A 50 -2.95 -11.02 2.57
C VAL A 50 -2.07 -10.70 1.38
N ILE A 51 -1.47 -9.51 1.40
CA ILE A 51 -0.64 -8.98 0.32
C ILE A 51 0.82 -9.26 0.68
N PRO A 52 1.52 -10.13 -0.07
CA PRO A 52 2.90 -10.48 0.23
C PRO A 52 3.86 -9.33 -0.06
N LYS A 53 4.97 -9.27 0.68
CA LYS A 53 6.02 -8.25 0.54
C LYS A 53 6.52 -8.13 -0.90
N GLU A 54 6.62 -9.23 -1.64
CA GLU A 54 7.04 -9.22 -3.04
C GLU A 54 6.11 -8.39 -3.94
N GLU A 55 4.81 -8.36 -3.63
CA GLU A 55 3.85 -7.55 -4.37
C GLU A 55 4.07 -6.05 -4.11
N PHE A 56 4.38 -5.68 -2.86
CA PHE A 56 4.84 -4.32 -2.53
C PHE A 56 6.12 -3.97 -3.25
N VAL A 57 7.11 -4.88 -3.34
CA VAL A 57 8.36 -4.65 -4.08
C VAL A 57 8.07 -4.32 -5.55
N LYS A 58 7.15 -5.07 -6.19
CA LYS A 58 6.81 -4.86 -7.60
C LYS A 58 6.19 -3.48 -7.84
N VAL A 59 5.19 -3.12 -7.03
CA VAL A 59 4.54 -1.81 -7.12
C VAL A 59 5.54 -0.70 -6.82
N TYR A 60 6.34 -0.83 -5.76
CA TYR A 60 7.36 0.14 -5.39
C TYR A 60 8.38 0.36 -6.52
N ARG A 61 8.92 -0.71 -7.11
CA ARG A 61 9.89 -0.58 -8.21
C ARG A 61 9.27 0.12 -9.41
N SER A 62 8.08 -0.30 -9.82
CA SER A 62 7.37 0.35 -10.92
C SER A 62 7.07 1.82 -10.63
N SER A 63 6.82 2.17 -9.36
CA SER A 63 6.55 3.55 -8.94
C SER A 63 7.73 4.50 -9.17
N LEU A 64 8.96 3.97 -9.24
CA LEU A 64 10.17 4.75 -9.49
C LEU A 64 10.25 5.23 -10.94
N ASP A 65 9.57 4.54 -11.87
CA ASP A 65 9.54 4.87 -13.29
C ASP A 65 8.46 5.91 -13.65
N TYR A 66 7.55 6.20 -12.71
CA TYR A 66 6.48 7.20 -12.89
C TYR A 66 6.89 8.57 -12.38
N LEU A 67 6.33 9.61 -13.01
CA LEU A 67 6.37 10.98 -12.50
C LEU A 67 5.73 11.02 -11.10
N GLU A 68 6.21 11.92 -10.24
CA GLU A 68 5.74 12.03 -8.85
C GLU A 68 4.22 12.23 -8.77
N SER A 69 3.64 13.02 -9.67
CA SER A 69 2.19 13.26 -9.78
C SER A 69 1.38 12.03 -10.18
N GLU A 70 2.01 11.03 -10.80
CA GLU A 70 1.36 9.81 -11.30
C GLU A 70 1.64 8.59 -10.41
N ARG A 71 2.63 8.71 -9.51
CA ARG A 71 3.08 7.65 -8.62
C ARG A 71 1.98 7.15 -7.69
N PHE A 72 1.03 8.00 -7.33
CA PHE A 72 -0.06 7.68 -6.42
C PHE A 72 -1.38 7.37 -7.12
N HIS A 73 -1.34 7.01 -8.41
CA HIS A 73 -2.50 6.60 -9.17
C HIS A 73 -2.60 5.07 -9.26
N PRO A 74 -3.53 4.40 -8.54
CA PRO A 74 -3.61 2.92 -8.51
C PRO A 74 -3.76 2.27 -9.88
N GLY A 75 -4.43 2.93 -10.83
CA GLY A 75 -4.64 2.44 -12.19
C GLY A 75 -3.35 2.11 -12.93
N ASN A 76 -2.26 2.83 -12.64
CA ASN A 76 -0.94 2.60 -13.24
C ASN A 76 -0.35 1.24 -12.87
N TYR A 77 -0.78 0.65 -11.75
CA TYR A 77 -0.27 -0.61 -11.24
C TYR A 77 -1.27 -1.76 -11.37
N SER A 78 -2.42 -1.53 -12.01
CA SER A 78 -3.48 -2.54 -12.20
C SER A 78 -3.01 -3.80 -12.92
N LYS A 79 -2.02 -3.68 -13.80
CA LYS A 79 -1.37 -4.82 -14.49
C LYS A 79 -0.34 -5.57 -13.62
N ILE A 80 0.09 -4.96 -12.51
CA ILE A 80 1.13 -5.47 -11.61
C ILE A 80 0.50 -6.15 -10.39
N SER A 81 -0.56 -5.55 -9.86
CA SER A 81 -1.20 -5.95 -8.61
C SER A 81 -2.70 -5.64 -8.66
N GLN A 82 -3.52 -6.64 -8.31
CA GLN A 82 -4.96 -6.44 -8.08
C GLN A 82 -5.24 -5.71 -6.74
N ASN A 83 -4.20 -5.52 -5.93
CA ASN A 83 -4.24 -4.85 -4.64
C ASN A 83 -3.60 -3.45 -4.72
N ALA A 84 -3.37 -2.95 -5.93
CA ALA A 84 -2.70 -1.68 -6.19
C ALA A 84 -3.32 -0.51 -5.41
N SER A 85 -4.64 -0.46 -5.26
CA SER A 85 -5.33 0.59 -4.51
C SER A 85 -4.87 0.66 -3.06
N TYR A 86 -4.77 -0.48 -2.38
CA TYR A 86 -4.31 -0.54 -0.98
C TYR A 86 -2.82 -0.23 -0.87
N ILE A 87 -1.99 -0.84 -1.72
CA ILE A 87 -0.54 -0.68 -1.69
C ILE A 87 -0.16 0.78 -1.94
N VAL A 88 -0.76 1.41 -2.95
CA VAL A 88 -0.46 2.80 -3.32
C VAL A 88 -0.92 3.77 -2.23
N THR A 89 -2.03 3.50 -1.55
CA THR A 89 -2.46 4.31 -0.41
C THR A 89 -1.48 4.23 0.76
N LEU A 90 -1.01 3.04 1.11
CA LEU A 90 0.01 2.89 2.16
C LEU A 90 1.33 3.56 1.74
N PHE A 91 1.69 3.44 0.46
CA PHE A 91 2.88 4.08 -0.08
C PHE A 91 2.81 5.61 -0.04
N ASP A 92 1.66 6.18 -0.40
CA ASP A 92 1.36 7.61 -0.28
C ASP A 92 1.47 8.09 1.16
N HIS A 93 0.93 7.36 2.14
CA HIS A 93 1.05 7.72 3.55
C HIS A 93 2.52 7.79 3.99
N ILE A 94 3.35 6.82 3.59
CA ILE A 94 4.78 6.82 3.96
C ILE A 94 5.57 7.92 3.24
N MET A 95 5.21 8.25 2.01
CA MET A 95 5.92 9.23 1.18
C MET A 95 5.50 10.68 1.46
N ASN A 96 4.23 10.91 1.80
CA ASN A 96 3.62 12.24 1.91
C ASN A 96 3.22 12.65 3.33
N GLN A 97 3.41 11.80 4.35
CA GLN A 97 3.39 12.28 5.74
C GLN A 97 4.57 13.25 5.97
N ARG A 98 4.27 14.53 5.84
CA ARG A 98 5.01 15.68 6.39
C ARG A 98 4.62 15.91 7.85
#